data_AF-A0A2V1GTB3-F1
#
_entry.id   AF-A0A2V1GTB3-F1
#
_cell.length_a   1.000
_cell.length_b   1.000
_cell.length_c   1.000
_cell.angle_alpha   90.00
_cell.angle_beta   90.00
_cell.angle_gamma   90.00
#
_symmetry.space_group_name_H-M   'P 1'
#
loop_
_entity.id
_entity.type
_entity.pdbx_description
1 polymer ?
#
loop_
_entity_poly.entity_id
_entity_poly.type
_entity_poly.pdbx_seq_one_letter_code
_entity_poly.pdbx_strand_id
1 'polypeptide(L)'
;MKNNKQKGMTLIGILFVLIIAGFFAMMIVKIAPLYMKQFAVADVMETVSNKADIGKMSSAQIKALVSKNMSINGVENFDGSVISFKRNGSVRTMRVNYEDRTGLFGRLNAALVFDQEVTIK
;
A
#
# COMPACT_ATOMS: atom_id res chain seq x y z
N MET A 1 -12.05 16.41 55.91
CA MET A 1 -11.25 16.53 54.67
C MET A 1 -11.24 15.17 53.99
N LYS A 2 -11.75 15.08 52.75
CA LYS A 2 -11.91 13.80 52.03
C LYS A 2 -10.63 13.54 51.24
N ASN A 3 -9.73 12.73 51.79
CA ASN A 3 -8.46 12.41 51.14
C ASN A 3 -8.73 11.53 49.92
N ASN A 4 -8.52 12.11 48.73
CA ASN A 4 -8.55 11.39 47.47
C ASN A 4 -7.47 10.30 47.52
N LYS A 5 -7.86 9.04 47.63
CA LYS A 5 -6.94 7.91 47.48
C LYS A 5 -6.51 7.89 46.02
N GLN A 6 -5.35 8.46 45.73
CA GLN A 6 -4.69 8.36 44.44
C GLN A 6 -4.49 6.87 44.15
N LYS A 7 -5.38 6.29 43.34
CA LYS A 7 -5.17 4.97 42.76
C LYS A 7 -4.18 5.18 41.62
N GLY A 8 -2.90 5.17 41.96
CA GLY A 8 -1.84 5.05 40.96
C GLY A 8 -2.08 3.81 40.11
N MET A 9 -1.63 3.85 38.86
CA MET A 9 -1.69 2.69 37.97
C MET A 9 -1.01 1.50 38.67
N THR A 10 -1.75 0.43 38.91
CA THR A 10 -1.19 -0.77 39.53
C THR A 10 -0.14 -1.39 38.59
N LEU A 11 0.79 -2.19 39.12
CA LEU A 11 1.74 -2.96 38.29
C LEU A 11 1.01 -3.74 37.18
N ILE A 12 -0.19 -4.27 37.47
CA ILE A 12 -1.07 -4.91 36.49
C ILE A 12 -1.54 -3.92 35.41
N GLY A 13 -1.93 -2.70 35.79
CA GLY A 13 -2.31 -1.66 34.84
C GLY A 13 -1.15 -1.27 33.90
N ILE A 14 0.07 -1.16 34.42
CA ILE A 14 1.27 -0.89 33.59
C ILE A 14 1.50 -2.04 32.62
N LEU A 15 1.47 -3.29 33.09
CA LEU A 15 1.67 -4.47 32.26
C LEU A 15 0.60 -4.57 31.15
N PHE A 16 -0.65 -4.28 31.48
CA PHE A 16 -1.74 -4.29 30.52
C PHE A 16 -1.55 -3.25 29.41
N VAL A 17 -1.15 -2.02 29.78
CA VAL A 17 -0.83 -0.96 28.82
C VAL A 17 0.36 -1.36 27.94
N LEU A 18 1.41 -1.97 28.50
CA LEU A 18 2.57 -2.42 27.73
C LEU A 18 2.23 -3.52 26.73
N ILE A 19 1.35 -4.46 27.08
CA ILE A 19 0.87 -5.51 26.16
C ILE A 19 0.12 -4.88 24.98
N ILE A 20 -0.80 -3.97 25.26
CA ILE A 20 -1.57 -3.26 24.22
C ILE A 20 -0.63 -2.42 23.34
N ALA A 21 0.29 -1.68 23.95
CA ALA A 21 1.26 -0.87 23.22
C ALA A 21 2.16 -1.74 22.32
N GLY A 22 2.63 -2.88 22.83
CA GLY A 22 3.43 -3.84 22.05
C GLY A 22 2.66 -4.44 20.87
N PHE A 23 1.36 -4.73 21.06
CA PHE A 23 0.49 -5.19 19.99
C PHE A 23 0.38 -4.15 18.86
N PHE A 24 0.07 -2.90 19.20
CA PHE A 24 -0.01 -1.83 18.20
C PHE A 24 1.33 -1.50 17.55
N ALA A 25 2.42 -1.51 18.31
CA ALA A 25 3.77 -1.33 17.77
C ALA A 25 4.09 -2.40 16.73
N MET A 26 3.78 -3.67 17.02
CA MET A 26 4.01 -4.77 16.07
C MET A 26 3.12 -4.65 14.82
N MET A 27 1.87 -4.19 14.98
CA MET A 27 1.00 -3.88 13.84
C MET A 27 1.60 -2.79 12.95
N ILE A 28 2.07 -1.68 13.55
CA ILE A 28 2.70 -0.58 12.78
C ILE A 28 3.92 -1.10 12.02
N VAL A 29 4.80 -1.86 12.65
CA VAL A 29 5.99 -2.42 11.99
C VAL A 29 5.63 -3.32 10.81
N LYS A 30 4.53 -4.09 10.90
CA LYS A 30 4.05 -4.95 9.80
C LYS A 30 3.30 -4.19 8.71
N ILE A 31 2.51 -3.19 9.08
CA ILE A 31 1.64 -2.43 8.15
C ILE A 31 2.43 -1.32 7.45
N ALA A 32 3.45 -0.75 8.09
CA ALA A 32 4.30 0.30 7.51
C ALA A 32 4.89 -0.05 6.14
N PRO A 33 5.55 -1.21 5.93
CA PRO A 33 6.06 -1.56 4.60
C PRO A 33 4.95 -1.72 3.56
N LEU A 34 3.75 -2.17 3.98
CA LEU A 34 2.57 -2.25 3.10
C LEU A 34 2.15 -0.86 2.60
N TYR A 35 2.12 0.12 3.51
CA TYR A 35 1.84 1.52 3.17
C TYR A 35 2.94 2.19 2.35
N MET A 36 4.20 1.76 2.44
CA MET A 36 5.26 2.29 1.59
C MET A 36 5.15 1.78 0.15
N LYS A 37 4.72 0.53 -0.06
CA LYS A 37 4.54 -0.05 -1.40
C LYS A 37 3.53 0.72 -2.25
N GLN A 38 2.41 1.18 -1.67
CA GLN A 38 1.41 1.97 -2.42
C GLN A 38 1.96 3.30 -2.93
N PHE A 39 2.79 3.99 -2.14
CA PHE A 39 3.43 5.24 -2.57
C PHE A 39 4.39 4.97 -3.73
N ALA A 40 5.17 3.90 -3.64
CA ALA A 40 6.03 3.45 -4.73
C ALA A 40 5.22 3.11 -6.00
N VAL A 41 4.06 2.46 -5.87
CA VAL A 41 3.18 2.17 -7.02
C VAL A 41 2.65 3.45 -7.66
N ALA A 42 2.13 4.39 -6.86
CA ALA A 42 1.61 5.66 -7.36
C ALA A 42 2.70 6.48 -8.07
N ASP A 43 3.89 6.58 -7.47
CA ASP A 43 5.04 7.31 -8.02
C ASP A 43 5.55 6.68 -9.32
N VAL A 44 5.58 5.34 -9.40
CA VAL A 44 5.89 4.63 -10.63
C VAL A 44 4.84 4.90 -11.71
N MET A 45 3.55 4.88 -11.38
CA MET A 45 2.49 5.18 -12.35
C MET A 45 2.61 6.60 -12.89
N GLU A 46 2.88 7.58 -12.04
CA GLU A 46 3.08 8.97 -12.42
C GLU A 46 4.33 9.12 -13.31
N THR A 47 5.47 8.59 -12.87
CA THR A 47 6.74 8.59 -13.62
C THR A 47 6.59 7.97 -15.00
N VAL A 48 5.85 6.86 -15.09
CA VAL A 48 5.59 6.17 -16.36
C VAL A 48 4.67 7.02 -17.24
N SER A 49 3.57 7.57 -16.70
CA SER A 49 2.64 8.42 -17.45
C SER A 49 3.26 9.71 -18.00
N ASN A 50 4.29 10.25 -17.33
CA ASN A 50 4.96 11.48 -17.75
C ASN A 50 6.05 11.28 -18.83
N LYS A 51 6.29 10.04 -19.30
CA LYS A 51 7.24 9.80 -20.39
C LYS A 51 6.67 10.23 -21.73
N ALA A 52 7.42 11.06 -22.45
CA ALA A 52 7.03 11.67 -23.73
C ALA A 52 6.54 10.69 -24.82
N ASP A 53 6.95 9.42 -24.78
CA ASP A 53 6.56 8.40 -25.77
C ASP A 53 5.47 7.42 -25.28
N ILE A 54 4.92 7.61 -24.08
CA ILE A 54 3.97 6.62 -23.54
C ILE A 54 2.68 6.50 -24.34
N GLY A 55 2.19 7.60 -24.92
CA GLY A 55 1.02 7.60 -25.80
C GLY A 55 1.21 6.78 -27.08
N LYS A 56 2.47 6.55 -27.50
CA LYS A 56 2.83 5.76 -28.68
C LYS A 56 3.12 4.29 -28.35
N MET A 57 3.24 3.93 -27.07
CA MET A 57 3.56 2.57 -26.63
C MET A 57 2.34 1.64 -26.67
N SER A 58 2.57 0.40 -27.07
CA SER A 58 1.56 -0.67 -26.95
C SER A 58 1.28 -1.00 -25.48
N SER A 59 0.11 -1.59 -25.18
CA SER A 59 -0.26 -1.97 -23.80
C SER A 59 0.78 -2.90 -23.16
N ALA A 60 1.39 -3.79 -23.96
CA ALA A 60 2.42 -4.71 -23.50
C ALA A 60 3.71 -3.99 -23.10
N GLN A 61 4.13 -2.97 -23.86
CA GLN A 61 5.30 -2.15 -23.55
C GLN A 61 5.08 -1.32 -22.29
N ILE A 62 3.89 -0.74 -22.12
CA ILE A 62 3.54 -0.01 -20.89
C ILE A 62 3.59 -0.94 -19.68
N LYS A 63 3.01 -2.15 -19.77
CA LYS A 63 3.09 -3.15 -18.69
C LYS A 63 4.54 -3.50 -18.34
N ALA A 64 5.37 -3.82 -19.33
CA ALA A 64 6.77 -4.15 -19.11
C ALA A 64 7.56 -3.01 -18.44
N LEU A 65 7.27 -1.76 -18.83
CA LEU A 65 7.90 -0.59 -18.26
C LEU A 65 7.46 -0.36 -16.79
N VAL A 66 6.16 -0.48 -16.50
CA VAL A 66 5.63 -0.38 -15.14
C VAL A 66 6.22 -1.47 -14.25
N SER A 67 6.20 -2.73 -14.69
CA SER A 67 6.80 -3.85 -13.95
C SER A 67 8.28 -3.63 -13.65
N LYS A 68 9.07 -3.15 -14.62
CA LYS A 68 10.48 -2.85 -14.42
C LYS A 68 10.70 -1.76 -13.36
N ASN A 69 9.91 -0.69 -13.39
CA ASN A 69 10.03 0.39 -12.40
C ASN A 69 9.57 -0.05 -11.00
N MET A 70 8.56 -0.91 -10.91
CA MET A 70 8.12 -1.51 -9.64
C MET A 70 9.19 -2.38 -9.01
N SER A 71 9.90 -3.18 -9.81
CA SER A 71 11.05 -3.96 -9.31
C SER A 71 12.19 -3.07 -8.80
N ILE A 72 12.46 -1.94 -9.47
CA ILE A 72 13.48 -0.98 -9.03
C ILE A 72 13.09 -0.29 -7.71
N ASN A 73 11.80 -0.01 -7.51
CA ASN A 73 11.28 0.64 -6.30
C ASN A 73 10.96 -0.35 -5.17
N GLY A 74 11.42 -1.59 -5.24
CA GLY A 74 11.27 -2.58 -4.16
C GLY A 74 9.85 -3.11 -3.97
N VAL A 75 8.97 -2.95 -4.96
CA VAL A 75 7.63 -3.55 -4.96
C VAL A 75 7.75 -5.01 -5.43
N GLU A 76 8.14 -5.89 -4.51
CA GLU A 76 8.21 -7.33 -4.77
C GLU A 76 6.82 -7.93 -4.94
N ASN A 77 6.69 -8.88 -5.89
CA ASN A 77 5.46 -9.62 -6.22
C ASN A 77 4.31 -8.78 -6.81
N PHE A 78 4.62 -7.71 -7.53
CA PHE A 78 3.58 -7.01 -8.31
C PHE A 78 3.18 -7.83 -9.55
N ASP A 79 1.94 -8.31 -9.58
CA ASP A 79 1.39 -9.00 -10.75
C ASP A 79 0.88 -7.99 -11.79
N GLY A 80 1.51 -7.95 -12.98
CA GLY A 80 1.08 -7.09 -14.10
C GLY A 80 -0.31 -7.41 -14.68
N SER A 81 -0.96 -8.49 -14.20
CA SER A 81 -2.36 -8.81 -14.49
C SER A 81 -3.34 -7.79 -13.90
N VAL A 82 -2.97 -7.12 -12.80
CA VAL A 82 -3.80 -6.11 -12.11
C VAL A 82 -3.90 -4.77 -12.85
N ILE A 83 -3.11 -4.61 -13.93
CA ILE A 83 -3.14 -3.43 -14.80
C ILE A 83 -4.19 -3.65 -15.90
N SER A 84 -5.25 -2.86 -15.85
CA SER A 84 -6.30 -2.79 -16.85
C SER A 84 -6.21 -1.48 -17.64
N PHE A 85 -6.46 -1.55 -18.94
CA PHE A 85 -6.50 -0.37 -19.81
C PHE A 85 -7.92 -0.18 -20.31
N LYS A 86 -8.49 1.00 -20.08
CA LYS A 86 -9.75 1.43 -20.69
C LYS A 86 -9.46 2.51 -21.71
N ARG A 87 -10.16 2.49 -22.84
CA ARG A 87 -10.08 3.54 -23.86
C ARG A 87 -11.43 4.21 -23.94
N ASN A 88 -11.48 5.52 -23.66
CA ASN A 88 -12.69 6.31 -23.77
C ASN A 88 -12.47 7.40 -24.83
N GLY A 89 -12.90 7.11 -26.06
CA GLY A 89 -12.63 7.97 -27.23
C GLY A 89 -11.13 8.13 -27.53
N SER A 90 -10.66 9.38 -27.55
CA SER A 90 -9.26 9.76 -27.78
C SER A 90 -8.35 9.57 -26.56
N VAL A 91 -8.94 9.30 -25.40
CA VAL A 91 -8.23 9.24 -24.11
C VAL A 91 -8.00 7.80 -23.70
N ARG A 92 -6.76 7.48 -23.31
CA ARG A 92 -6.38 6.14 -22.83
C ARG A 92 -6.19 6.21 -21.32
N THR A 93 -6.90 5.37 -20.59
CA THR A 93 -6.87 5.35 -19.12
C THR A 93 -6.26 4.05 -18.63
N MET A 94 -5.31 4.16 -17.71
CA MET A 94 -4.66 3.03 -17.04
C MET A 94 -5.20 2.94 -15.63
N ARG A 95 -5.77 1.78 -15.27
CA ARG A 95 -6.30 1.49 -13.93
C ARG A 95 -5.56 0.32 -13.32
N VAL A 96 -5.16 0.47 -12.08
CA VAL A 96 -4.46 -0.55 -11.30
C VAL A 96 -5.30 -0.88 -10.08
N ASN A 97 -5.74 -2.13 -9.99
CA ASN A 97 -6.56 -2.63 -8.88
C ASN A 97 -5.91 -3.88 -8.29
N TYR A 98 -5.36 -3.77 -7.08
CA TYR A 98 -4.76 -4.91 -6.40
C TYR A 98 -5.08 -4.91 -4.92
N GLU A 99 -5.18 -6.11 -4.36
CA GLU A 99 -5.38 -6.35 -2.93
C GLU A 99 -4.15 -7.08 -2.39
N ASP A 100 -3.41 -6.46 -1.47
CA ASP A 100 -2.28 -7.11 -0.81
C ASP A 100 -2.75 -7.61 0.57
N ARG A 101 -2.50 -8.90 0.85
CA ARG A 101 -2.90 -9.57 2.09
C ARG A 101 -1.67 -9.93 2.90
N THR A 102 -1.52 -9.30 4.06
CA THR A 102 -0.44 -9.60 5.00
C THR A 102 -0.96 -10.33 6.23
N GLY A 103 -0.33 -11.45 6.57
CA GLY A 103 -0.61 -12.19 7.80
C GLY A 103 -0.16 -11.41 9.04
N LEU A 104 -1.10 -11.10 9.94
CA LEU A 104 -0.81 -10.41 11.20
C LEU A 104 -0.41 -11.41 12.28
N PHE A 105 -1.35 -12.23 12.76
CA PHE A 105 -1.13 -13.24 13.81
C PHE A 105 -2.08 -14.44 13.66
N GLY A 106 -1.56 -15.66 13.72
CA GLY A 106 -2.39 -16.87 13.58
C GLY A 106 -3.18 -16.86 12.27
N ARG A 107 -4.52 -16.87 12.36
CA ARG A 107 -5.44 -16.80 11.20
C ARG A 107 -5.93 -15.37 10.88
N LEU A 108 -5.44 -14.34 11.58
CA LEU A 108 -5.77 -12.94 11.31
C LEU A 108 -4.92 -12.40 10.15
N ASN A 109 -5.61 -11.94 9.11
CA ASN A 109 -5.02 -11.31 7.93
C ASN A 109 -5.44 -9.85 7.86
N ALA A 110 -4.50 -8.95 7.58
CA ALA A 110 -4.80 -7.61 7.09
C ALA A 110 -4.94 -7.67 5.57
N ALA A 111 -6.03 -7.13 5.04
CA ALA A 111 -6.19 -6.92 3.61
C ALA A 111 -6.18 -5.41 3.34
N LEU A 112 -5.32 -4.98 2.42
CA LEU A 112 -5.30 -3.60 1.93
C LEU A 112 -5.75 -3.60 0.48
N VAL A 113 -6.83 -2.88 0.19
CA VAL A 113 -7.39 -2.76 -1.16
C VAL A 113 -6.92 -1.43 -1.74
N PHE A 114 -6.27 -1.49 -2.91
CA PHE A 114 -5.80 -0.33 -3.64
C PHE A 114 -6.50 -0.23 -5.00
N ASP A 115 -7.10 0.92 -5.30
CA ASP A 115 -7.78 1.20 -6.56
C ASP A 115 -7.39 2.61 -7.03
N GLN A 116 -6.53 2.70 -8.06
CA GLN A 116 -6.08 3.97 -8.63
C GLN A 116 -6.24 3.97 -10.14
N GLU A 117 -6.72 5.11 -10.67
CA GLU A 117 -6.97 5.34 -12.09
C GLU A 117 -6.18 6.58 -12.56
N VAL A 118 -5.35 6.42 -13.59
CA VAL A 118 -4.52 7.48 -14.16
C VAL A 118 -4.83 7.63 -15.65
N THR A 119 -5.08 8.86 -16.08
CA THR A 119 -5.31 9.20 -17.48
C THR A 119 -3.99 9.42 -18.20
N ILE A 120 -3.77 8.69 -19.30
CA ILE A 120 -2.61 8.87 -20.18
C ILE A 120 -2.99 9.94 -21.23
N LYS A 121 -2.26 11.05 -21.25
CA LYS A 121 -2.35 12.10 -22.27
C LYS A 121 -1.32 11.89 -23.36
#